data_AF-A0A3E5GP83-F1
#
_entry.id   AF-A0A3E5GP83-F1
#
_cell.length_a   1.000
_cell.length_b   1.000
_cell.length_c   1.000
_cell.angle_alpha   90.00
_cell.angle_beta   90.00
_cell.angle_gamma   90.00
#
_symmetry.space_group_name_H-M   'P 1'
#
loop_
_entity.id
_entity.type
_entity.pdbx_description
1 polymer ?
#
loop_
_entity_poly.entity_id
_entity_poly.type
_entity_poly.pdbx_seq_one_letter_code
_entity_poly.pdbx_strand_id
1 'polypeptide(L)'
;MLKNEGVMAIIIPDGILGNDGNSELRKWILTQCRILAIIDLPKETFMPYTNIKTSIMIVKKGSFEKEYDIFMAISENCGHDARGNTVPGCDFEDIVTSYKKWIIKK
;
A
#
# COMPACT_ATOMS: atom_id res chain seq x y z
N MET A 1 -2.62 9.69 -17.58
CA MET A 1 -1.84 10.24 -16.44
C MET A 1 -2.80 10.76 -15.38
N LEU A 2 -2.42 10.72 -14.09
CA LEU A 2 -3.27 11.16 -12.99
C LEU A 2 -3.50 12.68 -13.06
N LYS A 3 -4.76 13.11 -12.88
CA LYS A 3 -5.12 14.53 -12.76
C LYS A 3 -4.54 15.10 -11.46
N ASN A 4 -4.36 16.42 -11.39
CA ASN A 4 -3.99 17.07 -10.13
C ASN A 4 -5.04 16.77 -9.06
N GLU A 5 -4.59 16.57 -7.82
CA GLU A 5 -5.40 16.12 -6.68
C GLU A 5 -6.03 14.73 -6.85
N GLY A 6 -5.72 14.01 -7.94
CA GLY A 6 -6.19 12.65 -8.16
C GLY A 6 -5.51 11.65 -7.21
N VAL A 7 -6.24 10.57 -6.90
CA VAL A 7 -5.77 9.48 -6.03
C VAL A 7 -5.49 8.23 -6.87
N MET A 8 -4.42 7.52 -6.54
CA MET A 8 -4.01 6.26 -7.15
C MET A 8 -3.62 5.26 -6.06
N ALA A 9 -3.98 3.98 -6.26
CA ALA A 9 -3.44 2.87 -5.50
C ALA A 9 -2.52 2.04 -6.39
N ILE A 10 -1.36 1.63 -5.86
CA ILE A 10 -0.34 0.90 -6.60
C ILE A 10 0.13 -0.26 -5.73
N ILE A 11 0.21 -1.47 -6.30
CA ILE A 11 0.91 -2.60 -5.68
C ILE A 11 2.39 -2.49 -6.06
N ILE A 12 3.26 -2.45 -5.06
CA ILE A 12 4.70 -2.30 -5.23
C ILE A 12 5.46 -3.40 -4.48
N PRO A 13 6.53 -3.97 -5.05
CA PRO A 13 7.45 -4.82 -4.31
C PRO A 13 8.12 -4.06 -3.16
N ASP A 14 8.25 -4.70 -2.00
CA ASP A 14 8.85 -4.09 -0.81
C ASP A 14 10.30 -3.65 -1.04
N GLY A 15 11.03 -4.32 -1.94
CA GLY A 15 12.38 -3.90 -2.34
C GLY A 15 12.45 -2.49 -2.95
N ILE A 16 11.34 -1.95 -3.46
CA ILE A 16 11.27 -0.57 -3.96
C ILE A 16 11.14 0.42 -2.80
N LEU A 17 10.42 0.05 -1.75
CA LEU A 17 10.26 0.86 -0.54
C LEU A 17 11.50 0.83 0.35
N GLY A 18 12.11 -0.34 0.54
CA GLY A 18 13.17 -0.56 1.53
C GLY A 18 14.61 -0.37 1.03
N ASN A 19 14.92 -0.68 -0.23
CA ASN A 19 16.32 -0.73 -0.66
C ASN A 19 16.88 0.67 -1.00
N ASP A 20 18.14 0.92 -0.64
CA ASP A 20 18.84 2.19 -0.89
C ASP A 20 18.97 2.56 -2.38
N GLY A 21 19.05 1.55 -3.25
CA GLY A 21 19.15 1.72 -4.70
C GLY A 21 17.96 2.47 -5.33
N ASN A 22 16.81 2.53 -4.65
CA ASN A 22 15.59 3.20 -5.14
C ASN A 22 15.29 4.53 -4.42
N SER A 23 16.29 5.09 -3.74
CA SER A 23 16.15 6.35 -3.00
C SER A 23 15.64 7.51 -3.88
N GLU A 24 16.06 7.59 -5.14
CA GLU A 24 15.64 8.66 -6.06
C GLU A 24 14.15 8.57 -6.42
N LEU A 25 13.65 7.34 -6.62
CA LEU A 25 12.21 7.12 -6.84
C LEU A 25 11.40 7.52 -5.61
N ARG A 26 11.87 7.19 -4.40
CA ARG A 26 11.19 7.59 -3.16
C ARG A 26 11.12 9.11 -3.02
N LYS A 27 12.24 9.81 -3.27
CA LYS A 27 12.27 11.28 -3.28
C LYS A 27 11.29 11.85 -4.31
N TRP A 28 11.25 11.28 -5.52
CA TRP A 28 10.32 11.71 -6.55
C TRP A 28 8.86 11.55 -6.09
N ILE A 29 8.50 10.39 -5.51
CA ILE A 29 7.15 10.16 -4.99
C ILE A 29 6.82 11.17 -3.88
N LEU A 30 7.73 11.41 -2.95
CA LEU A 30 7.53 12.34 -1.83
C LEU A 30 7.45 13.81 -2.27
N THR A 31 8.04 14.17 -3.42
CA THR A 31 7.98 15.56 -3.95
C THR A 31 6.78 15.81 -4.84
N GLN A 32 6.30 14.79 -5.56
CA GLN A 32 5.20 14.93 -6.53
C GLN A 32 3.84 14.47 -5.98
N CYS A 33 3.86 13.69 -4.89
CA CYS A 33 2.68 13.06 -4.32
C CYS A 33 2.72 13.08 -2.80
N ARG A 34 1.54 12.98 -2.19
CA ARG A 34 1.38 12.66 -0.77
C ARG A 34 0.97 11.21 -0.62
N ILE A 35 1.66 10.49 0.26
CA ILE A 35 1.29 9.12 0.61
C ILE A 35 0.10 9.19 1.58
N LEU A 36 -1.00 8.54 1.21
CA LEU A 36 -2.20 8.46 2.05
C LEU A 36 -2.20 7.21 2.91
N ALA A 37 -1.78 6.09 2.34
CA ALA A 37 -1.74 4.80 3.02
C ALA A 37 -0.63 3.89 2.49
N ILE A 38 -0.11 3.04 3.37
CA ILE A 38 0.74 1.90 3.04
C ILE A 38 0.15 0.67 3.73
N ILE A 39 -0.13 -0.38 2.96
CA ILE A 39 -0.71 -1.63 3.46
C ILE A 39 0.24 -2.76 3.07
N ASP A 40 0.84 -3.41 4.06
CA ASP A 40 1.68 -4.58 3.84
C ASP A 40 0.81 -5.81 3.52
N LEU A 41 1.19 -6.59 2.49
CA LEU A 41 0.42 -7.75 2.05
C LEU A 41 1.13 -9.06 2.42
N PRO A 42 0.41 -10.13 2.78
CA PRO A 42 0.99 -11.45 2.95
C PRO A 42 1.78 -11.90 1.71
N LYS A 43 2.84 -12.69 1.89
CA LYS A 43 3.67 -13.18 0.79
C LYS A 43 2.86 -14.06 -0.17
N GLU A 44 1.84 -14.71 0.38
CA GLU A 44 0.91 -15.61 -0.26
C GLU A 44 0.00 -14.88 -1.26
N THR A 45 -0.20 -13.56 -1.13
CA THR A 45 -1.22 -12.79 -1.88
C THR A 45 -1.14 -12.95 -3.40
N PHE A 46 0.06 -13.10 -3.96
CA PHE A 46 0.25 -13.32 -5.40
C PHE A 46 0.80 -14.70 -5.73
N MET A 47 0.88 -15.59 -4.75
CA MET A 47 1.20 -16.99 -4.97
C MET A 47 -0.03 -17.71 -5.57
N PRO A 48 0.19 -18.73 -6.42
CA PRO A 48 1.47 -19.38 -6.74
C PRO A 48 2.29 -18.67 -7.83
N TYR A 49 1.82 -17.56 -8.40
CA TYR A 49 2.47 -16.92 -9.55
C TYR A 49 3.78 -16.19 -9.21
N THR A 50 3.84 -15.53 -8.05
CA THR A 50 5.06 -14.89 -7.56
C THR A 50 5.13 -14.94 -6.03
N ASN A 51 6.35 -15.09 -5.52
CA ASN A 51 6.64 -15.10 -4.09
C ASN A 51 7.23 -13.77 -3.60
N ILE A 52 7.17 -12.72 -4.43
CA ILE A 52 7.66 -11.38 -4.12
C ILE A 52 6.75 -10.76 -3.05
N LYS A 53 7.34 -10.34 -1.94
CA LYS A 53 6.65 -9.56 -0.90
C LYS A 53 6.31 -8.17 -1.46
N THR A 54 5.06 -7.77 -1.28
CA THR A 54 4.50 -6.55 -1.88
C THR A 54 3.66 -5.79 -0.87
N SER A 55 3.52 -4.50 -1.11
CA SER A 55 2.69 -3.59 -0.36
C SER A 55 1.77 -2.81 -1.30
N ILE A 56 0.60 -2.39 -0.81
CA ILE A 56 -0.26 -1.42 -1.50
C ILE A 56 0.10 -0.04 -0.98
N MET A 57 0.46 0.86 -1.90
CA MET A 57 0.68 2.27 -1.60
C MET A 57 -0.40 3.11 -2.26
N ILE A 58 -1.10 3.91 -1.46
CA ILE A 58 -2.10 4.87 -1.93
C ILE A 58 -1.46 6.25 -1.92
N VAL A 59 -1.47 6.92 -3.07
CA VAL A 59 -0.88 8.24 -3.25
C VAL A 59 -1.90 9.22 -3.82
N LYS A 60 -1.79 10.48 -3.42
CA LYS A 60 -2.51 11.61 -4.02
C LYS A 60 -1.51 12.49 -4.75
N LYS A 61 -1.75 12.79 -6.03
CA LYS A 61 -0.87 13.67 -6.82
C LYS A 61 -1.07 15.12 -6.43
N GLY A 62 0.02 15.81 -6.13
CA GLY A 62 0.04 17.21 -5.72
C GLY A 62 1.34 17.52 -4.97
N SER A 63 1.73 18.79 -4.96
CA SER A 63 2.80 19.27 -4.10
C SER A 63 2.17 19.67 -2.76
N PHE A 64 2.56 18.99 -1.69
CA PHE A 64 2.01 19.23 -0.36
C PHE A 64 3.15 19.67 0.57
N GLU A 65 3.02 20.84 1.17
CA GLU A 65 3.83 21.20 2.33
C GLU A 65 3.18 20.69 3.62
N LYS A 66 4.03 20.37 4.60
CA LYS A 66 3.79 19.87 5.98
C LYS A 66 4.00 18.38 6.20
N GLU A 67 4.44 18.06 7.42
CA GLU A 67 4.30 16.75 8.03
C GLU A 67 2.84 16.27 7.92
N TYR A 68 2.66 15.01 7.54
CA TYR A 68 1.34 14.41 7.42
C TYR A 68 1.36 12.98 7.95
N ASP A 69 0.24 12.57 8.54
CA ASP A 69 0.07 11.17 8.94
C ASP A 69 -0.23 10.30 7.72
N ILE A 70 0.35 9.11 7.75
CA ILE A 70 0.15 8.03 6.79
C ILE A 70 -0.62 6.92 7.50
N PHE A 71 -1.68 6.42 6.88
CA PHE A 71 -2.34 5.22 7.36
C PHE A 71 -1.47 3.99 7.09
N MET A 72 -1.10 3.24 8.11
CA MET A 72 -0.33 2.01 7.97
C MET A 72 -1.16 0.82 8.47
N ALA A 73 -1.15 -0.26 7.71
CA ALA A 73 -1.77 -1.53 8.10
C ALA A 73 -0.92 -2.70 7.62
N ILE A 74 -1.03 -3.82 8.33
CA ILE A 74 -0.42 -5.09 7.95
C ILE A 74 -1.57 -6.08 7.80
N SER A 75 -1.65 -6.74 6.65
CA SER A 75 -2.50 -7.91 6.48
C SER A 75 -1.64 -9.15 6.72
N GLU A 76 -2.13 -10.03 7.59
CA GLU A 76 -1.52 -11.33 7.87
C GLU A 76 -2.22 -12.44 7.07
N ASN A 77 -3.50 -12.25 6.76
CA ASN A 77 -4.32 -13.20 6.03
C ASN A 77 -5.00 -12.56 4.81
N CYS A 78 -4.73 -13.12 3.62
CA CYS A 78 -5.31 -12.71 2.35
C CYS A 78 -6.44 -13.64 1.86
N GLY A 79 -6.86 -14.62 2.68
CA GLY A 79 -7.93 -15.57 2.38
C GLY A 79 -7.49 -16.80 1.58
N HIS A 80 -6.21 -16.96 1.29
CA HIS A 80 -5.65 -18.20 0.75
C HIS A 80 -4.21 -18.46 1.19
N ASP A 81 -3.77 -19.70 1.04
CA ASP A 81 -2.38 -20.12 1.28
C ASP A 81 -1.50 -19.95 0.01
N ALA A 82 -0.21 -20.25 0.17
CA ALA A 82 0.79 -20.22 -0.90
C ALA A 82 0.49 -21.15 -2.10
N ARG A 83 -0.42 -22.12 -1.95
CA ARG A 83 -0.84 -23.06 -3.00
C ARG A 83 -2.13 -22.62 -3.68
N GLY A 84 -2.77 -21.55 -3.20
CA GLY A 84 -4.05 -21.05 -3.66
C GLY A 84 -5.25 -21.75 -3.02
N ASN A 85 -5.06 -22.54 -1.95
CA ASN A 85 -6.19 -23.09 -1.20
C ASN A 85 -6.79 -22.00 -0.33
N THR A 86 -8.12 -21.87 -0.33
CA THR A 86 -8.82 -20.91 0.53
C THR A 86 -8.57 -21.22 2.00
N VAL A 87 -8.26 -20.19 2.79
CA VAL A 87 -8.18 -20.25 4.24
C VAL A 87 -9.30 -19.40 4.85
N PRO A 88 -9.82 -19.76 6.04
CA PRO A 88 -10.80 -18.94 6.72
C PRO A 88 -10.26 -17.54 7.06
N GLY A 89 -11.11 -16.52 6.88
CA GLY A 89 -10.78 -15.13 7.21
C GLY A 89 -10.05 -14.39 6.08
N CYS A 90 -10.06 -13.06 6.17
CA CYS A 90 -9.38 -12.16 5.24
C CYS A 90 -9.35 -10.75 5.85
N ASP A 91 -8.17 -10.19 6.06
CA ASP A 91 -8.03 -8.93 6.81
C ASP A 91 -8.41 -7.70 5.97
N PHE A 92 -8.56 -7.86 4.65
CA PHE A 92 -8.82 -6.72 3.75
C PHE A 92 -10.10 -5.96 4.09
N GLU A 93 -11.16 -6.63 4.54
CA GLU A 93 -12.41 -5.96 4.92
C GLU A 93 -12.23 -5.07 6.15
N ASP A 94 -11.48 -5.55 7.15
CA ASP A 94 -11.17 -4.81 8.37
C ASP A 94 -10.24 -3.63 8.09
N ILE A 95 -9.24 -3.83 7.24
CA ILE A 95 -8.31 -2.79 6.81
C ILE A 95 -9.05 -1.69 6.04
N VAL A 96 -9.94 -2.05 5.10
CA VAL A 96 -10.76 -1.07 4.36
C VAL A 96 -11.68 -0.30 5.30
N THR A 97 -12.29 -0.99 6.27
CA THR A 97 -13.16 -0.34 7.28
C THR A 97 -12.36 0.63 8.15
N SER A 98 -11.17 0.23 8.59
CA SER A 98 -10.27 1.06 9.38
C SER A 98 -9.77 2.27 8.60
N TYR A 99 -9.42 2.09 7.33
CA TYR A 99 -9.00 3.18 6.44
C TYR A 99 -10.13 4.19 6.21
N LYS A 100 -11.37 3.73 5.96
CA LYS A 100 -12.54 4.62 5.82
C LYS A 100 -12.77 5.44 7.09
N LYS A 101 -12.72 4.81 8.27
CA LYS A 101 -12.84 5.51 9.56
C LYS A 101 -11.72 6.52 9.77
N TRP A 102 -10.50 6.21 9.34
CA TRP A 102 -9.34 7.10 9.44
C TRP A 102 -9.49 8.35 8.57
N ILE A 103 -9.98 8.22 7.33
CA ILE A 103 -10.23 9.37 6.45
C ILE A 103 -11.28 10.31 7.05
N ILE A 104 -12.37 9.77 7.61
CA ILE A 104 -13.48 10.58 8.14
C ILE A 104 -13.09 11.36 9.41
N LYS A 105 -12.16 10.82 10.21
CA LYS A 105 -11.67 11.48 11.43
C LYS A 105 -10.72 12.65 11.17
N LYS A 106 -10.30 12.88 9.93
CA LYS A 106 -9.29 13.86 9.52
C LYS A 106 -9.94 15.03 8.79
#